data_AF-A0A151F389-F1
#
_entry.id   AF-A0A151F389-F1
#
_cell.length_a   1.000
_cell.length_b   1.000
_cell.length_c   1.000
_cell.angle_alpha   90.00
_cell.angle_beta   90.00
_cell.angle_gamma   90.00
#
_symmetry.space_group_name_H-M   'P 1'
#
loop_
_entity.id
_entity.type
_entity.pdbx_description
1 polymer ?
#
loop_
_entity_poly.entity_id
_entity_poly.type
_entity_poly.pdbx_seq_one_letter_code
_entity_poly.pdbx_strand_id
1 'polypeptide(L)'
;MKVDVDCTIQNGEAEIGISLLERVSRQEFEEYVDTLKREGFMYDPYEKSYFFKTKSPKMLSAMFRFFEKEFEVSANLKGKNTYAWKERDQFVKEFAEPASDQQKDTSQQKDSDQ
;
A
#
# COMPACT_ATOMS: atom_id res chain seq x y z
N MET A 1 10.92 15.89 6.58
CA MET A 1 10.49 15.75 5.18
C MET A 1 9.11 15.13 5.16
N LYS A 2 8.16 15.81 4.53
CA LYS A 2 6.77 15.36 4.44
C LYS A 2 6.51 14.65 3.10
N VAL A 3 5.89 13.47 3.18
CA VAL A 3 5.61 12.61 2.03
C VAL A 3 4.14 12.24 1.96
N ASP A 4 3.66 11.99 0.75
CA ASP A 4 2.38 11.32 0.50
C ASP A 4 2.64 9.90 0.05
N VAL A 5 1.95 8.96 0.68
CA VAL A 5 2.04 7.52 0.40
C VAL A 5 0.69 7.05 -0.11
N ASP A 6 0.63 6.69 -1.38
CA ASP A 6 -0.51 5.98 -1.96
C ASP A 6 -0.20 4.50 -1.92
N CYS A 7 -1.10 3.67 -1.37
CA CYS A 7 -0.96 2.22 -1.46
C CYS A 7 -2.22 1.59 -1.98
N THR A 8 -2.12 0.75 -3.01
CA THR A 8 -3.26 0.03 -3.57
C THR A 8 -3.02 -1.48 -3.55
N ILE A 9 -4.05 -2.26 -3.26
CA ILE A 9 -4.02 -3.72 -3.41
C ILE A 9 -4.75 -4.09 -4.69
N GLN A 10 -4.05 -4.71 -5.63
CA GLN A 10 -4.63 -5.21 -6.87
C GLN A 10 -4.09 -6.60 -7.16
N ASN A 11 -4.97 -7.56 -7.48
CA ASN A 11 -4.60 -8.93 -7.85
C ASN A 11 -3.66 -9.63 -6.85
N GLY A 12 -3.85 -9.38 -5.54
CA GLY A 12 -3.03 -9.97 -4.48
C GLY A 12 -1.62 -9.38 -4.37
N GLU A 13 -1.36 -8.24 -5.01
CA GLU A 13 -0.13 -7.47 -4.91
C GLU A 13 -0.44 -6.08 -4.36
N ALA A 14 0.37 -5.63 -3.41
CA ALA A 14 0.34 -4.26 -2.92
C ALA A 14 1.36 -3.44 -3.71
N GLU A 15 0.91 -2.30 -4.24
CA GLU A 15 1.75 -1.28 -4.86
C GLU A 15 1.74 -0.05 -3.97
N ILE A 16 2.93 0.43 -3.62
CA ILE A 16 3.17 1.62 -2.82
C ILE A 16 3.76 2.66 -3.75
N GLY A 17 3.12 3.82 -3.89
CA GLY A 17 3.68 5.03 -4.47
C GLY A 17 4.06 6.03 -3.37
N ILE A 18 5.17 6.74 -3.55
CA ILE A 18 5.62 7.79 -2.65
C ILE A 18 6.03 9.05 -3.41
N SER A 19 5.58 10.20 -2.90
CA SER A 19 5.89 11.52 -3.44
C SER A 19 6.16 12.54 -2.33
N LEU A 20 6.89 13.61 -2.65
CA LEU A 20 7.15 14.70 -1.73
C LEU A 20 5.96 15.67 -1.71
N LEU A 21 5.53 16.05 -0.51
CA LEU A 21 4.44 17.03 -0.32
C LEU A 21 4.93 18.48 -0.21
N GLU A 22 6.24 18.67 -0.16
CA GLU A 22 6.86 19.98 0.01
C GLU A 22 8.04 20.16 -0.93
N ARG A 23 8.40 21.42 -1.18
CA ARG A 23 9.66 21.73 -1.86
C ARG A 23 10.79 21.53 -0.87
N VAL A 24 11.74 20.70 -1.24
CA VAL A 24 12.97 20.43 -0.49
C VAL A 24 14.18 20.99 -1.23
N SER A 25 15.30 21.13 -0.54
CA SER A 25 16.58 21.46 -1.18
C SER A 25 17.05 20.33 -2.09
N ARG A 26 18.00 20.63 -2.98
CA ARG A 26 18.60 19.61 -3.85
C ARG A 26 19.26 18.47 -3.06
N GLN A 27 19.96 18.80 -1.98
CA GLN A 27 20.63 17.80 -1.15
C GLN A 27 19.61 16.88 -0.47
N GLU A 28 18.55 17.43 0.12
CA GLU A 28 17.47 16.63 0.72
C GLU A 28 16.77 15.76 -0.33
N PHE A 29 16.59 16.26 -1.54
CA PHE A 29 16.04 15.47 -2.64
C PHE A 29 16.96 14.29 -3.03
N GLU A 30 18.28 14.52 -3.09
CA GLU A 30 19.25 13.46 -3.38
C GLU A 30 19.24 12.40 -2.26
N GLU A 31 19.21 12.81 -0.99
CA GLU A 31 19.09 11.92 0.18
C GLU A 31 17.78 11.11 0.16
N TYR A 32 16.65 11.75 -0.20
CA TYR A 32 15.37 11.08 -0.38
C TYR A 32 15.46 9.99 -1.46
N VAL A 33 15.98 10.33 -2.63
CA VAL A 33 16.11 9.39 -3.76
C VAL A 33 17.03 8.22 -3.40
N ASP A 34 18.16 8.48 -2.75
CA ASP A 34 19.12 7.45 -2.35
C ASP A 34 18.55 6.51 -1.29
N THR A 35 17.76 7.05 -0.36
CA THR A 35 17.04 6.25 0.64
C THR A 35 16.04 5.32 -0.04
N LEU A 36 15.20 5.84 -0.95
CA LEU A 36 14.21 5.03 -1.66
C LEU A 36 14.83 3.94 -2.52
N LYS A 37 15.89 4.24 -3.26
CA LYS A 37 16.61 3.24 -4.07
C LYS A 37 17.20 2.13 -3.20
N ARG A 38 17.70 2.45 -2.01
CA ARG A 38 18.26 1.47 -1.07
C ARG A 38 17.21 0.48 -0.56
N GLU A 39 15.99 0.97 -0.31
CA GLU A 39 14.85 0.14 0.08
C GLU A 39 14.17 -0.56 -1.12
N GLY A 40 14.69 -0.38 -2.33
CA GLY A 40 14.26 -1.10 -3.54
C GLY A 40 13.12 -0.45 -4.31
N PHE A 41 12.83 0.84 -4.08
CA PHE A 41 11.88 1.58 -4.89
C PHE A 41 12.43 1.84 -6.30
N MET A 42 11.52 1.80 -7.26
CA MET A 42 11.79 2.11 -8.66
C MET A 42 11.13 3.45 -9.02
N TYR A 43 11.77 4.22 -9.90
CA TYR A 43 11.19 5.46 -10.38
C TYR A 43 10.30 5.19 -11.60
N ASP A 44 9.05 5.67 -11.55
CA ASP A 44 8.16 5.72 -12.71
C ASP A 44 8.25 7.11 -13.37
N PRO A 45 8.76 7.22 -14.62
CA PRO A 45 8.86 8.50 -15.31
C PRO A 45 7.52 9.08 -15.76
N TYR A 46 6.48 8.25 -15.92
CA TYR A 46 5.15 8.68 -16.34
C TYR A 46 4.40 9.31 -15.18
N GLU A 47 4.34 8.62 -14.05
CA GLU A 47 3.69 9.10 -12.81
C GLU A 47 4.58 10.07 -12.02
N LYS A 48 5.87 10.19 -12.40
CA LYS A 48 6.89 11.01 -11.74
C LYS A 48 6.98 10.73 -10.23
N SER A 49 6.83 9.47 -9.86
CA SER A 49 6.80 9.01 -8.48
C SER A 49 7.73 7.80 -8.33
N TYR A 50 8.06 7.48 -7.07
CA TYR A 50 8.76 6.25 -6.75
C TYR A 50 7.75 5.22 -6.30
N PHE A 51 7.92 3.97 -6.73
CA PHE A 51 7.01 2.89 -6.37
C PHE A 51 7.74 1.63 -5.93
N PHE A 52 7.05 0.84 -5.12
CA PHE A 52 7.48 -0.46 -4.62
C PHE A 52 6.30 -1.43 -4.67
N LYS A 53 6.55 -2.67 -5.13
CA LYS A 53 5.51 -3.71 -5.21
C LYS A 53 5.87 -4.90 -4.35
N THR A 54 4.88 -5.48 -3.69
CA THR A 54 5.08 -6.72 -2.93
C THR A 54 3.82 -7.57 -2.82
N LYS A 55 4.02 -8.88 -2.80
CA LYS A 55 2.98 -9.88 -2.45
C LYS A 55 3.08 -10.35 -0.99
N SER A 56 4.02 -9.79 -0.22
CA SER A 56 4.33 -10.21 1.15
C SER A 56 3.73 -9.22 2.15
N PRO A 57 2.75 -9.62 2.98
CA PRO A 57 2.21 -8.76 4.02
C PRO A 57 3.26 -8.33 5.05
N LYS A 58 4.25 -9.19 5.32
CA LYS A 58 5.38 -8.85 6.20
C LYS A 58 6.22 -7.72 5.60
N MET A 59 6.46 -7.75 4.29
CA MET A 59 7.21 -6.71 3.61
C MET A 59 6.43 -5.40 3.57
N LEU A 60 5.13 -5.44 3.26
CA LEU A 60 4.25 -4.26 3.30
C LEU A 60 4.26 -3.60 4.69
N SER A 61 4.13 -4.39 5.75
CA SER A 61 4.21 -3.90 7.13
C SER A 61 5.57 -3.27 7.46
N ALA A 62 6.66 -3.88 6.99
CA ALA A 62 8.01 -3.34 7.18
C ALA A 62 8.18 -1.99 6.48
N MET A 63 7.69 -1.84 5.25
CA MET A 63 7.74 -0.57 4.52
C MET A 63 6.95 0.54 5.21
N PHE A 64 5.77 0.24 5.76
CA PHE A 64 5.02 1.24 6.53
C PHE A 64 5.73 1.69 7.81
N ARG A 65 6.42 0.78 8.50
CA ARG A 65 7.25 1.14 9.67
C ARG A 65 8.48 1.97 9.27
N PHE A 66 9.08 1.65 8.13
CA PHE A 66 10.16 2.44 7.56
C PHE A 66 9.68 3.87 7.29
N PHE A 67 8.53 4.06 6.66
CA PHE A 67 7.99 5.41 6.41
C PHE A 67 7.69 6.19 7.68
N GLU A 68 7.10 5.55 8.68
CA GLU A 68 6.82 6.18 9.98
C GLU A 68 8.10 6.62 10.70
N LYS A 69 9.22 5.94 10.45
CA LYS A 69 10.53 6.25 11.06
C LYS A 69 11.26 7.37 10.32
N GLU A 70 11.21 7.39 8.98
CA GLU A 70 12.02 8.31 8.17
C GLU A 70 11.28 9.58 7.75
N PHE A 71 9.94 9.59 7.73
CA PHE A 71 9.15 10.68 7.16
C PHE A 71 7.96 11.10 8.01
N GLU A 72 7.48 12.33 7.78
CA GLU A 72 6.12 12.73 8.18
C GLU A 72 5.14 12.28 7.08
N VAL A 73 4.28 11.33 7.40
CA VAL A 73 3.47 10.61 6.39
C VAL A 73 2.03 11.12 6.34
N SER A 74 1.60 11.55 5.16
CA SER A 74 0.22 11.50 4.70
C SER A 74 0.02 10.23 3.88
N ALA A 75 -1.14 9.59 3.95
CA ALA A 75 -1.37 8.40 3.13
C ALA A 75 -2.83 8.15 2.77
N ASN A 76 -3.00 7.50 1.62
CA ASN A 76 -4.26 6.98 1.12
C ASN A 76 -4.09 5.50 0.78
N LEU A 77 -4.67 4.63 1.61
CA LEU A 77 -4.51 3.17 1.48
C LEU A 77 -5.81 2.57 0.96
N LYS A 78 -5.77 1.96 -0.22
CA LYS A 78 -6.95 1.47 -0.96
C LYS A 78 -6.88 -0.04 -1.16
N GLY A 79 -7.68 -0.76 -0.40
CA GLY A 79 -7.91 -2.20 -0.54
C GLY A 79 -9.34 -2.45 -0.97
N LYS A 80 -10.04 -3.37 -0.28
CA LYS A 80 -11.49 -3.51 -0.35
C LYS A 80 -12.19 -2.24 0.16
N ASN A 81 -11.60 -1.60 1.18
CA ASN A 81 -12.01 -0.30 1.70
C ASN A 81 -10.87 0.73 1.57
N THR A 82 -11.20 2.00 1.80
CA THR A 82 -10.21 3.07 1.96
C THR A 82 -9.86 3.24 3.43
N TYR A 83 -8.56 3.31 3.74
CA TYR A 83 -8.03 3.45 5.09
C TYR A 83 -7.16 4.70 5.18
N ALA A 84 -7.24 5.38 6.32
CA ALA A 84 -6.27 6.42 6.66
C ALA A 84 -4.96 5.81 7.17
N TRP A 85 -3.87 6.59 7.19
CA TRP A 85 -2.57 6.14 7.69
C TRP A 85 -2.60 5.53 9.11
N LYS A 86 -3.44 6.06 10.00
CA LYS A 86 -3.61 5.54 11.37
C LYS A 86 -4.21 4.12 11.40
N GLU A 87 -4.81 3.67 10.31
CA GLU A 87 -5.46 2.36 10.15
C GLU A 87 -4.60 1.38 9.33
N ARG A 88 -3.33 1.73 9.04
CA ARG A 88 -2.41 0.93 8.21
C ARG A 88 -2.26 -0.52 8.65
N ASP A 89 -2.31 -0.81 9.95
CA ASP A 89 -2.22 -2.19 10.45
C ASP A 89 -3.46 -3.01 10.10
N GLN A 90 -4.64 -2.39 10.03
CA GLN A 90 -5.87 -3.03 9.56
C GLN A 90 -5.80 -3.30 8.05
N PHE A 91 -5.27 -2.36 7.27
CA PHE A 91 -5.02 -2.54 5.85
C PHE A 91 -4.05 -3.71 5.58
N VAL A 92 -2.95 -3.82 6.34
CA VAL A 92 -2.01 -4.96 6.22
C VAL A 92 -2.68 -6.28 6.57
N LYS A 93 -3.57 -6.30 7.56
CA LYS A 93 -4.35 -7.51 7.90
C LYS A 93 -5.24 -7.93 6.74
N GLU A 94 -5.98 -7.00 6.14
CA GLU A 94 -6.79 -7.27 4.95
C GLU A 94 -5.94 -7.83 3.81
N PHE A 95 -4.77 -7.24 3.56
CA PHE A 95 -3.84 -7.73 2.54
C PHE A 95 -3.31 -9.15 2.83
N ALA A 96 -3.20 -9.52 4.11
CA ALA A 96 -2.76 -10.85 4.52
C ALA A 96 -3.88 -11.90 4.44
N GLU A 97 -5.14 -11.49 4.31
CA GLU A 97 -6.23 -12.43 4.13
C GLU A 97 -6.07 -13.13 2.77
N PRO A 98 -6.14 -14.47 2.72
CA PRO A 98 -6.26 -15.15 1.45
C PRO A 98 -7.50 -14.61 0.74
N ALA A 99 -7.43 -14.43 -0.58
CA ALA A 99 -8.60 -14.14 -1.40
C ALA A 99 -9.54 -15.35 -1.36
N SER A 100 -10.27 -15.52 -0.27
CA SER A 100 -11.27 -16.58 -0.12
C SER A 100 -12.43 -16.21 -1.02
N ASP A 101 -12.63 -17.07 -2.02
CA ASP A 101 -13.72 -17.08 -2.99
C ASP A 101 -15.05 -16.56 -2.41
N GLN A 102 -15.57 -15.47 -3.00
CA GLN A 102 -16.99 -15.15 -2.92
C GLN A 102 -17.78 -16.12 -3.82
N GLN A 103 -17.79 -17.41 -3.47
CA GLN A 103 -18.75 -18.40 -4.00
C GLN A 103 -19.15 -19.42 -2.91
N LYS A 104 -19.87 -18.95 -1.87
CA LYS A 104 -20.87 -19.69 -1.08
C LYS A 104 -21.81 -18.62 -0.50
N ASP A 105 -23.10 -18.49 -0.81
CA ASP A 105 -24.12 -19.49 -1.09
C ASP A 105 -25.09 -19.02 -2.20
N THR A 106 -25.14 -19.75 -3.31
CA THR A 106 -26.35 -19.83 -4.16
C THR A 106 -26.60 -21.32 -4.45
N SER A 107 -27.22 -21.98 -3.48
CA SER A 107 -27.73 -23.36 -3.51
C SER A 107 -28.31 -23.61 -2.11
N GLN A 108 -29.54 -24.02 -1.83
CA GLN A 108 -30.69 -24.53 -2.56
C GLN A 108 -31.89 -24.27 -1.64
N GLN A 109 -33.02 -23.82 -2.17
CA GLN A 109 -34.31 -24.19 -1.59
C GLN A 109 -35.22 -24.60 -2.74
N LYS A 110 -35.03 -25.84 -3.19
CA LYS A 110 -36.01 -26.60 -3.94
C LYS A 110 -36.88 -27.33 -2.93
N ASP A 111 -38.18 -27.26 -3.18
CA ASP A 111 -39.19 -28.29 -2.92
C ASP A 111 -39.42 -28.70 -1.46
N SER A 112 -40.55 -28.24 -0.93
CA SER A 112 -41.38 -29.04 -0.05
C SER A 112 -42.83 -28.80 -0.46
N ASP A 113 -43.32 -29.67 -1.33
CA ASP A 113 -44.73 -30.00 -1.44
C ASP A 113 -45.23 -30.47 -0.07
N GLN A 114 -46.25 -29.81 0.47
CA GLN A 114 -47.39 -30.45 1.14
C GLN A 114 -48.58 -29.50 1.24
#